data_AF-A0A932EG89-F1
#
_entry.id   AF-A0A932EG89-F1
#
_cell.length_a   1.000
_cell.length_b   1.000
_cell.length_c   1.000
_cell.angle_alpha   90.00
_cell.angle_beta   90.00
_cell.angle_gamma   90.00
#
_symmetry.space_group_name_H-M   'P 1'
#
loop_
_entity.id
_entity.type
_entity.pdbx_description
1 polymer ?
#
loop_
_entity_poly.entity_id
_entity_poly.type
_entity_poly.pdbx_seq_one_letter_code
_entity_poly.pdbx_strand_id
1 'polypeptide(L)'
;MAKIENITLSNNDKLGMLSDLGTMLSAGIPLLEAVDALLEDSRKNQKKFLEVLREDLTQGKHIYFTFSKFPNVFSRVATSIIKASEEAGTLDVTLKDLKENLKKDMEFSDKIKSALIYPLFIVFVFFAVLLMILIVVVPKISSVFSRLRVDLPLPTQILIFMSNAILSQTIPVIVGLAIFSFLILFIYKKKKKFLLNLIFKLPILSGLAKDIDLTKFSRNFYLLLNAGIPITSALELTENVVVSHEVEMGVRHAKEAVAAGHKLSEGFKNNRKVFPSIIIRITEAGERSGSLDKSMSEISEFLDYQVSAKLKTATALLEPILLVAIGALVGGMMLAIIAPIYGLIGQVGGR
;
A
#
# COMPACT_ATOMS: atom_id res chain seq x y z
N MET A 1 -14.21 20.01 -20.32
CA MET A 1 -14.77 19.00 -19.40
C MET A 1 -13.64 18.04 -19.02
N ALA A 2 -13.35 17.86 -17.73
CA ALA A 2 -12.43 16.79 -17.32
C ALA A 2 -13.03 15.46 -17.78
N LYS A 3 -12.25 14.57 -18.41
CA LYS A 3 -12.72 13.21 -18.73
C LYS A 3 -13.27 12.59 -17.44
N ILE A 4 -14.53 12.14 -17.48
CA ILE A 4 -15.26 11.56 -16.33
C ILE A 4 -14.42 10.46 -15.65
N GLU A 5 -13.67 9.71 -16.46
CA GLU A 5 -12.73 8.67 -16.04
C GLU A 5 -11.68 9.16 -15.02
N ASN A 6 -11.29 10.43 -15.02
CA ASN A 6 -10.26 10.99 -14.13
C ASN A 6 -10.80 11.49 -12.78
N ILE A 7 -12.11 11.38 -12.54
CA ILE A 7 -12.73 11.81 -11.29
C ILE A 7 -12.32 10.84 -10.17
N THR A 8 -11.90 11.40 -9.03
CA THR A 8 -11.54 10.65 -7.82
C THR A 8 -12.35 11.17 -6.64
N LEU A 9 -12.78 10.28 -5.76
CA LEU A 9 -13.41 10.61 -4.47
C LEU A 9 -12.50 10.22 -3.31
N SER A 10 -12.56 10.98 -2.22
CA SER A 10 -11.89 10.56 -0.98
C SER A 10 -12.59 9.33 -0.43
N ASN A 11 -11.88 8.52 0.37
CA ASN A 11 -12.49 7.34 0.97
C ASN A 11 -13.64 7.69 1.92
N ASN A 12 -13.56 8.85 2.59
CA ASN A 12 -14.63 9.35 3.46
C ASN A 12 -15.88 9.74 2.64
N ASP A 13 -15.71 10.41 1.50
CA ASP A 13 -16.83 10.75 0.62
C ASP A 13 -17.51 9.47 0.08
N LYS A 14 -16.71 8.46 -0.29
CA LYS A 14 -17.23 7.15 -0.73
C LYS A 14 -18.00 6.45 0.40
N LEU A 15 -17.45 6.44 1.61
CA LEU A 15 -18.10 5.84 2.78
C LEU A 15 -19.43 6.52 3.10
N GLY A 16 -19.44 7.86 3.16
CA GLY A 16 -20.67 8.63 3.41
C GLY A 16 -21.72 8.32 2.35
N MET A 17 -21.34 8.42 1.07
CA MET A 17 -22.25 8.15 -0.03
C MET A 17 -22.82 6.72 -0.02
N LEU A 18 -22.00 5.70 0.20
CA LEU A 18 -22.47 4.31 0.30
C LEU A 18 -23.37 4.10 1.53
N SER A 19 -23.04 4.75 2.65
CA SER A 19 -23.81 4.69 3.89
C SER A 19 -25.18 5.32 3.73
N ASP A 20 -25.24 6.51 3.17
CA ASP A 20 -26.47 7.29 3.07
C ASP A 20 -27.40 6.69 2.01
N LEU A 21 -26.86 6.32 0.83
CA LEU A 21 -27.63 5.58 -0.19
C LEU A 21 -28.19 4.28 0.39
N GLY A 22 -27.36 3.47 1.04
CA GLY A 22 -27.79 2.20 1.63
C GLY A 22 -28.86 2.39 2.71
N THR A 23 -28.75 3.45 3.51
CA THR A 23 -29.72 3.77 4.57
C THR A 23 -31.05 4.23 4.00
N MET A 24 -31.03 5.14 3.02
CA MET A 24 -32.24 5.64 2.36
C MET A 24 -32.98 4.52 1.62
N LEU A 25 -32.26 3.70 0.85
CA LEU A 25 -32.84 2.55 0.14
C LEU A 25 -33.43 1.53 1.12
N SER A 26 -32.76 1.25 2.24
CA SER A 26 -33.30 0.36 3.29
C SER A 26 -34.55 0.92 3.96
N ALA A 27 -34.72 2.25 3.96
CA ALA A 27 -35.93 2.91 4.46
C ALA A 27 -37.06 2.95 3.41
N GLY A 28 -36.85 2.37 2.22
CA GLY A 28 -37.82 2.34 1.14
C GLY A 28 -37.85 3.61 0.28
N ILE A 29 -36.89 4.52 0.45
CA ILE A 29 -36.77 5.72 -0.38
C ILE A 29 -36.33 5.31 -1.79
N PRO A 30 -37.02 5.71 -2.86
CA PRO A 30 -36.62 5.42 -4.23
C PRO A 30 -35.20 5.90 -4.55
N LEU A 31 -34.45 5.13 -5.35
CA LEU A 31 -33.04 5.42 -5.65
C LEU A 31 -32.81 6.83 -6.23
N LEU A 32 -33.69 7.28 -7.12
CA LEU A 32 -33.56 8.62 -7.71
C LEU A 32 -33.73 9.73 -6.66
N GLU A 33 -34.67 9.57 -5.74
CA GLU A 33 -34.90 10.51 -4.63
C GLU A 33 -33.72 10.50 -3.65
N ALA A 34 -33.17 9.33 -3.34
CA ALA A 34 -31.97 9.22 -2.52
C ALA A 34 -30.75 9.92 -3.17
N VAL A 35 -30.60 9.82 -4.48
CA VAL A 35 -29.55 10.53 -5.23
C VAL A 35 -29.78 12.05 -5.22
N ASP A 36 -31.02 12.50 -5.37
CA ASP A 36 -31.38 13.93 -5.29
C ASP A 36 -31.07 14.51 -3.91
N ALA A 37 -31.42 13.80 -2.83
CA ALA A 37 -31.09 14.22 -1.47
C ALA A 37 -29.57 14.35 -1.25
N LEU A 38 -28.78 13.40 -1.77
CA LEU A 38 -27.31 13.46 -1.65
C LEU A 38 -26.68 14.56 -2.50
N LEU A 39 -27.34 14.98 -3.58
CA LEU A 39 -26.84 16.06 -4.43
C LEU A 39 -26.84 17.41 -3.70
N GLU A 40 -27.79 17.64 -2.79
CA GLU A 40 -27.93 18.89 -2.04
C GLU A 40 -26.67 19.20 -1.20
N ASP A 41 -26.12 18.19 -0.52
CA ASP A 41 -24.95 18.33 0.35
C ASP A 41 -23.61 18.01 -0.33
N SER A 42 -23.65 17.54 -1.58
CA SER A 42 -22.45 17.11 -2.30
C SER A 42 -21.58 18.27 -2.78
N ARG A 43 -20.25 18.05 -2.81
CA ARG A 43 -19.28 19.04 -3.28
C ARG A 43 -18.30 18.45 -4.30
N LYS A 44 -17.76 19.33 -5.16
CA LYS A 44 -16.65 19.05 -6.09
C LYS A 44 -16.88 17.78 -6.95
N ASN A 45 -16.06 16.75 -6.75
CA ASN A 45 -16.07 15.52 -7.53
C ASN A 45 -17.23 14.61 -7.19
N GLN A 46 -17.71 14.63 -5.94
CA GLN A 46 -18.88 13.85 -5.51
C GLN A 46 -20.14 14.36 -6.20
N LYS A 47 -20.30 15.68 -6.25
CA LYS A 47 -21.41 16.32 -6.98
C LYS A 47 -21.44 15.90 -8.44
N LYS A 48 -20.31 15.97 -9.15
CA LYS A 48 -20.21 15.52 -10.55
C LYS A 48 -20.57 14.05 -10.75
N PHE A 49 -20.16 13.18 -9.83
CA PHE A 49 -20.51 11.77 -9.88
C PHE A 49 -22.02 11.58 -9.74
N LEU A 50 -22.63 12.22 -8.74
CA LEU A 50 -24.06 12.13 -8.48
C LEU A 50 -24.91 12.79 -9.57
N GLU A 51 -24.44 13.87 -10.20
CA GLU A 51 -25.12 14.50 -11.35
C GLU A 51 -25.21 13.53 -12.53
N VAL A 52 -24.11 12.84 -12.86
CA VAL A 52 -24.10 11.82 -13.92
C VAL A 52 -24.97 10.62 -13.52
N LEU A 53 -24.92 10.19 -12.25
CA LEU A 53 -25.76 9.11 -11.75
C LEU A 53 -27.25 9.45 -11.89
N ARG A 54 -27.66 10.63 -11.45
CA ARG A 54 -29.04 11.12 -11.58
C ARG A 54 -29.48 11.16 -13.04
N GLU A 55 -28.65 11.69 -13.93
CA GLU A 55 -28.95 11.77 -15.37
C GLU A 55 -29.14 10.37 -15.98
N ASP A 56 -28.21 9.45 -15.71
CA ASP A 56 -28.29 8.07 -16.20
C ASP A 56 -29.54 7.35 -15.64
N LEU A 57 -29.88 7.53 -14.36
CA LEU A 57 -31.09 6.98 -13.73
C LEU A 57 -32.38 7.56 -14.33
N THR A 58 -32.42 8.88 -14.58
CA THR A 58 -33.56 9.55 -15.23
C THR A 58 -33.77 9.03 -16.65
N GLN A 59 -32.69 8.60 -17.33
CA GLN A 59 -32.74 7.95 -18.64
C GLN A 59 -33.07 6.45 -18.56
N GLY A 60 -33.35 5.91 -17.38
CA GLY A 60 -33.69 4.50 -17.16
C GLY A 60 -32.49 3.55 -17.25
N LYS A 61 -31.26 4.05 -17.14
CA LYS A 61 -30.07 3.20 -17.10
C LYS A 61 -29.85 2.65 -15.70
N HIS A 62 -29.20 1.49 -15.68
CA HIS A 62 -28.81 0.80 -14.45
C HIS A 62 -27.73 1.55 -13.64
N ILE A 63 -27.74 1.41 -12.31
CA ILE A 63 -26.73 2.05 -11.44
C ILE A 63 -25.31 1.55 -11.74
N TYR A 64 -25.14 0.26 -12.03
CA TYR A 64 -23.81 -0.29 -12.35
C TYR A 64 -23.20 0.36 -13.61
N PHE A 65 -24.03 0.80 -14.55
CA PHE A 65 -23.58 1.45 -15.78
C PHE A 65 -22.84 2.74 -15.45
N THR A 66 -23.42 3.59 -14.59
CA THR A 66 -22.76 4.80 -14.11
C THR A 66 -21.49 4.47 -13.36
N PHE A 67 -21.53 3.52 -12.41
CA PHE A 67 -20.35 3.17 -11.61
C PHE A 67 -19.17 2.70 -12.47
N SER A 68 -19.45 1.98 -13.57
CA SER A 68 -18.42 1.54 -14.52
C SER A 68 -17.68 2.68 -15.23
N LYS A 69 -18.32 3.86 -15.40
CA LYS A 69 -17.70 5.06 -15.98
C LYS A 69 -16.69 5.74 -15.04
N PHE A 70 -16.65 5.36 -13.77
CA PHE A 70 -15.78 5.94 -12.74
C PHE A 70 -14.82 4.89 -12.13
N PRO A 71 -13.90 4.29 -12.92
CA PRO A 71 -13.01 3.22 -12.47
C PRO A 71 -11.98 3.66 -11.41
N ASN A 72 -11.74 4.97 -11.28
CA ASN A 72 -10.90 5.54 -10.23
C ASN A 72 -11.65 5.78 -8.91
N VAL A 73 -12.99 5.67 -8.92
CA VAL A 73 -13.85 5.76 -7.74
C VAL A 73 -14.23 4.36 -7.26
N PHE A 74 -14.73 3.52 -8.17
CA PHE A 74 -15.19 2.16 -7.88
C PHE A 74 -14.33 1.13 -8.58
N SER A 75 -13.94 0.08 -7.86
CA SER A 75 -13.21 -1.04 -8.44
C SER A 75 -14.15 -1.87 -9.32
N ARG A 76 -13.58 -2.66 -10.25
CA ARG A 76 -14.37 -3.63 -11.04
C ARG A 76 -15.12 -4.63 -10.16
N VAL A 77 -14.55 -4.97 -9.00
CA VAL A 77 -15.20 -5.82 -7.99
C VAL A 77 -16.47 -5.14 -7.48
N ALA A 78 -16.38 -3.89 -7.01
CA ALA A 78 -17.55 -3.15 -6.53
C ALA A 78 -18.62 -2.98 -7.63
N THR A 79 -18.22 -2.63 -8.85
CA THR A 79 -19.17 -2.50 -9.98
C THR A 79 -19.85 -3.83 -10.31
N SER A 80 -19.13 -4.95 -10.26
CA SER A 80 -19.69 -6.28 -10.55
C SER A 80 -20.67 -6.73 -9.46
N ILE A 81 -20.36 -6.43 -8.20
CA ILE A 81 -21.24 -6.67 -7.06
C ILE A 81 -22.52 -5.84 -7.20
N ILE A 82 -22.40 -4.55 -7.53
CA ILE A 82 -23.56 -3.67 -7.73
C ILE A 82 -24.44 -4.19 -8.87
N LYS A 83 -23.85 -4.60 -9.99
CA LYS A 83 -24.59 -5.20 -11.11
C LYS A 83 -25.40 -6.42 -10.65
N ALA A 84 -24.76 -7.38 -9.99
CA ALA A 84 -25.43 -8.59 -9.50
C ALA A 84 -26.55 -8.25 -8.50
N SER A 85 -26.32 -7.29 -7.60
CA SER A 85 -27.32 -6.86 -6.61
C SER A 85 -28.49 -6.10 -7.21
N GLU A 86 -28.25 -5.34 -8.28
CA GLU A 86 -29.30 -4.60 -8.98
C GLU A 86 -30.21 -5.56 -9.74
N GLU A 87 -29.64 -6.58 -10.40
CA GLU A 87 -30.39 -7.65 -11.05
C GLU A 87 -31.18 -8.51 -10.03
N ALA A 88 -30.63 -8.69 -8.82
CA ALA A 88 -31.25 -9.44 -7.73
C ALA A 88 -32.22 -8.62 -6.84
N GLY A 89 -32.26 -7.29 -6.98
CA GLY A 89 -33.07 -6.40 -6.15
C GLY A 89 -32.59 -6.25 -4.69
N THR A 90 -31.31 -6.51 -4.42
CA THR A 90 -30.69 -6.50 -3.07
C THR A 90 -29.65 -5.39 -2.90
N LEU A 91 -29.84 -4.27 -3.61
CA LEU A 91 -28.89 -3.17 -3.67
C LEU A 91 -28.68 -2.50 -2.30
N ASP A 92 -29.73 -2.41 -1.48
CA ASP A 92 -29.69 -1.83 -0.13
C ASP A 92 -28.77 -2.61 0.82
N VAL A 93 -28.85 -3.94 0.82
CA VAL A 93 -27.96 -4.83 1.57
C VAL A 93 -26.53 -4.72 1.03
N THR A 94 -26.40 -4.73 -0.30
CA THR A 94 -25.11 -4.71 -0.98
C THR A 94 -24.34 -3.41 -0.72
N LEU A 95 -25.01 -2.26 -0.67
CA LEU A 95 -24.38 -0.98 -0.34
C LEU A 95 -23.86 -0.95 1.11
N LYS A 96 -24.60 -1.56 2.05
CA LYS A 96 -24.13 -1.74 3.43
C LYS A 96 -22.90 -2.64 3.49
N ASP A 97 -22.89 -3.74 2.76
CA ASP A 97 -21.74 -4.64 2.66
C ASP A 97 -20.54 -3.91 2.05
N LEU A 98 -20.71 -3.20 0.93
CA LEU A 98 -19.64 -2.42 0.30
C LEU A 98 -19.09 -1.34 1.23
N LYS A 99 -19.95 -0.69 2.03
CA LYS A 99 -19.52 0.27 3.06
C LYS A 99 -18.64 -0.39 4.11
N GLU A 100 -19.09 -1.51 4.68
CA GLU A 100 -18.34 -2.21 5.73
C GLU A 100 -16.99 -2.72 5.22
N ASN A 101 -16.94 -3.18 3.98
CA ASN A 101 -15.69 -3.62 3.36
C ASN A 101 -14.75 -2.46 3.05
N LEU A 102 -15.26 -1.34 2.55
CA LEU A 102 -14.46 -0.13 2.37
C LEU A 102 -13.88 0.35 3.70
N LYS A 103 -14.66 0.28 4.78
CA LYS A 103 -14.20 0.61 6.14
C LYS A 103 -13.07 -0.33 6.59
N LYS A 104 -13.26 -1.65 6.47
CA LYS A 104 -12.21 -2.65 6.79
C LYS A 104 -10.93 -2.44 5.95
N ASP A 105 -11.07 -2.08 4.68
CA ASP A 105 -9.93 -1.78 3.79
C ASP A 105 -9.19 -0.51 4.19
N MET A 106 -9.92 0.52 4.64
CA MET A 106 -9.33 1.74 5.19
C MET A 106 -8.57 1.46 6.48
N GLU A 107 -9.21 0.80 7.45
CA GLU A 107 -8.58 0.43 8.72
C GLU A 107 -7.31 -0.41 8.49
N PHE A 108 -7.38 -1.40 7.60
CA PHE A 108 -6.22 -2.21 7.22
C PHE A 108 -5.10 -1.35 6.60
N SER A 109 -5.46 -0.47 5.67
CA SER A 109 -4.49 0.44 5.04
C SER A 109 -3.87 1.41 6.04
N ASP A 110 -4.65 1.90 6.99
CA ASP A 110 -4.18 2.86 7.99
C ASP A 110 -3.30 2.17 9.04
N LYS A 111 -3.56 0.91 9.41
CA LYS A 111 -2.63 0.07 10.18
C LYS A 111 -1.28 -0.04 9.48
N ILE A 112 -1.27 -0.36 8.17
CA ILE A 112 -0.05 -0.46 7.38
C ILE A 112 0.70 0.89 7.35
N LYS A 113 0.01 2.00 7.05
CA LYS A 113 0.63 3.32 7.00
C LYS A 113 1.22 3.71 8.36
N SER A 114 0.46 3.51 9.44
CA SER A 114 0.87 3.87 10.80
C SER A 114 2.12 3.11 11.22
N ALA A 115 2.21 1.83 10.88
CA ALA A 115 3.39 1.01 11.14
C ALA A 115 4.66 1.48 10.40
N LEU A 116 4.51 2.20 9.27
CA LEU A 116 5.60 2.68 8.41
C LEU A 116 6.00 4.14 8.64
N ILE A 117 5.08 4.98 9.16
CA ILE A 117 5.35 6.41 9.40
C ILE A 117 6.53 6.60 10.36
N TYR A 118 6.55 5.85 11.45
CA TYR A 118 7.60 6.01 12.47
C TYR A 118 9.00 5.64 11.98
N PRO A 119 9.24 4.46 11.35
CA PRO A 119 10.54 4.14 10.75
C PRO A 119 10.99 5.17 9.71
N LEU A 120 10.07 5.65 8.86
CA LEU A 120 10.40 6.63 7.83
C LEU A 120 10.83 7.98 8.43
N PHE A 121 10.18 8.41 9.49
CA PHE A 121 10.54 9.64 10.21
C PHE A 121 11.95 9.55 10.80
N ILE A 122 12.31 8.45 11.46
CA ILE A 122 13.66 8.26 12.02
C ILE A 122 14.71 8.23 10.92
N VAL A 123 14.47 7.48 9.84
CA VAL A 123 15.39 7.42 8.70
C VAL A 123 15.59 8.80 8.08
N PHE A 124 14.51 9.59 7.94
CA PHE A 124 14.59 10.97 7.48
C PHE A 124 15.46 11.84 8.39
N VAL A 125 15.24 11.81 9.71
CA VAL A 125 16.05 12.57 10.69
C VAL A 125 17.51 12.12 10.66
N PHE A 126 17.76 10.81 10.57
CA PHE A 126 19.10 10.23 10.46
C PHE A 126 19.84 10.77 9.23
N PHE A 127 19.24 10.72 8.04
CA PHE A 127 19.85 11.25 6.83
C PHE A 127 20.02 12.78 6.89
N ALA A 128 19.08 13.51 7.48
CA ALA A 128 19.19 14.95 7.65
C ALA A 128 20.40 15.34 8.53
N VAL A 129 20.59 14.66 9.67
CA VAL A 129 21.74 14.88 10.56
C VAL A 129 23.05 14.49 9.87
N LEU A 130 23.07 13.34 9.19
CA LEU A 130 24.25 12.88 8.45
C LEU A 130 24.66 13.90 7.37
N LEU A 131 23.71 14.37 6.57
CA LEU A 131 23.96 15.38 5.53
C LEU A 131 24.42 16.72 6.12
N MET A 132 23.79 17.19 7.20
CA MET A 132 24.22 18.41 7.90
C MET A 132 25.69 18.32 8.31
N ILE A 133 26.12 17.18 8.86
CA ILE A 133 27.49 17.01 9.30
C ILE A 133 28.46 16.95 8.10
N LEU A 134 28.13 16.19 7.07
CA LEU A 134 28.97 16.10 5.86
C LEU A 134 29.11 17.46 5.15
N ILE A 135 28.06 18.29 5.14
CA ILE A 135 28.06 19.59 4.43
C ILE A 135 28.69 20.70 5.28
N VAL A 136 28.46 20.71 6.60
CA VAL A 136 28.83 21.86 7.45
C VAL A 136 30.01 21.56 8.37
N VAL A 137 30.03 20.39 9.03
CA VAL A 137 30.98 20.11 10.10
C VAL A 137 32.29 19.53 9.55
N VAL A 138 32.21 18.51 8.69
CA VAL A 138 33.38 17.84 8.12
C VAL A 138 34.31 18.81 7.36
N PRO A 139 33.82 19.75 6.52
CA PRO A 139 34.70 20.68 5.80
C PRO A 139 35.45 21.64 6.72
N LYS A 140 34.77 22.15 7.76
CA LYS A 140 35.40 23.03 8.76
C LYS A 140 36.56 22.31 9.44
N ILE A 141 36.33 21.08 9.87
CA ILE A 141 37.36 20.22 10.48
C ILE A 141 38.49 19.91 9.49
N SER A 142 38.17 19.54 8.24
CA SER A 142 39.15 19.28 7.20
C SER A 142 40.05 20.49 6.93
N SER A 143 39.50 21.71 6.96
CA SER A 143 40.25 22.96 6.72
C SER A 143 41.20 23.33 7.86
N VAL A 144 40.93 22.85 9.08
CA VAL A 144 41.83 23.01 10.23
C VAL A 144 42.96 22.00 10.11
N PHE A 145 42.65 20.73 9.84
CA PHE A 145 43.67 19.68 9.76
C PHE A 145 44.60 19.82 8.56
N SER A 146 44.12 20.30 7.40
CA SER A 146 44.98 20.53 6.24
C SER A 146 46.08 21.57 6.50
N ARG A 147 45.88 22.50 7.44
CA ARG A 147 46.88 23.49 7.87
C ARG A 147 47.95 22.89 8.77
N LEU A 148 47.60 21.84 9.51
CA LEU A 148 48.49 21.18 10.47
C LEU A 148 49.42 20.14 9.83
N ARG A 149 49.22 19.80 8.55
CA ARG A 149 50.01 18.81 7.77
C ARG A 149 50.20 17.48 8.52
N VAL A 150 49.14 17.00 9.16
CA VAL A 150 49.15 15.73 9.90
C VAL A 150 48.39 14.67 9.13
N ASP A 151 48.90 13.44 9.18
CA ASP A 151 48.25 12.28 8.58
C ASP A 151 46.93 11.99 9.30
N LEU A 152 45.85 12.00 8.53
CA LEU A 152 44.52 11.75 9.04
C LEU A 152 44.24 10.24 9.15
N PRO A 153 43.60 9.76 10.22
CA PRO A 153 43.13 8.38 10.31
C PRO A 153 42.13 8.04 9.19
N LEU A 154 42.09 6.76 8.80
CA LEU A 154 41.19 6.26 7.74
C LEU A 154 39.71 6.66 7.91
N PRO A 155 39.09 6.59 9.11
CA PRO A 155 37.69 7.02 9.29
C PRO A 155 37.45 8.49 8.92
N THR A 156 38.40 9.37 9.26
CA THR A 156 38.34 10.80 8.95
C THR A 156 38.51 11.05 7.45
N GLN A 157 39.41 10.30 6.79
CA GLN A 157 39.62 10.40 5.35
C GLN A 157 38.36 9.99 4.55
N ILE A 158 37.66 8.92 4.97
CA ILE A 158 36.42 8.47 4.32
C ILE A 158 35.34 9.57 4.41
N LEU A 159 35.16 10.17 5.59
CA LEU A 159 34.18 11.25 5.77
C LEU A 159 34.51 12.50 4.94
N ILE A 160 35.78 12.89 4.87
CA ILE A 160 36.24 14.01 4.04
C ILE A 160 36.02 13.71 2.55
N PHE A 161 36.31 12.49 2.10
CA PHE A 161 36.06 12.08 0.72
C PHE A 161 34.57 12.17 0.37
N MET A 162 33.68 11.63 1.23
CA MET A 162 32.23 11.71 1.04
C MET A 162 31.73 13.16 1.05
N SER A 163 32.21 13.97 1.99
CA SER A 163 31.90 15.40 2.10
C SER A 163 32.32 16.16 0.84
N ASN A 164 33.56 15.96 0.37
CA ASN A 164 34.06 16.59 -0.84
C ASN A 164 33.29 16.13 -2.08
N ALA A 165 32.95 14.85 -2.20
CA ALA A 165 32.14 14.36 -3.32
C ALA A 165 30.76 15.02 -3.39
N ILE A 166 30.14 15.27 -2.23
CA ILE A 166 28.86 15.99 -2.13
C ILE A 166 29.02 17.48 -2.47
N LEU A 167 30.08 18.12 -1.97
CA LEU A 167 30.32 19.57 -2.09
C LEU A 167 30.96 20.00 -3.41
N SER A 168 31.74 19.15 -4.07
CA SER A 168 32.34 19.45 -5.38
C SER A 168 31.32 19.38 -6.52
N GLN A 169 30.15 18.76 -6.27
CA GLN A 169 29.09 18.49 -7.24
C GLN A 169 27.72 19.00 -6.71
N THR A 170 27.68 20.08 -5.93
CA THR A 170 26.48 20.55 -5.19
C THR A 170 25.25 20.74 -6.07
N ILE A 171 25.43 21.29 -7.27
CA ILE A 171 24.35 21.48 -8.25
C ILE A 171 23.87 20.12 -8.81
N PRO A 172 24.73 19.25 -9.38
CA PRO A 172 24.33 17.92 -9.86
C PRO A 172 23.73 16.99 -8.80
N VAL A 173 24.15 17.05 -7.53
CA VAL A 173 23.57 16.22 -6.46
C VAL A 173 22.16 16.67 -6.09
N ILE A 174 21.94 17.98 -5.95
CA ILE A 174 20.61 18.55 -5.68
C ILE A 174 19.69 18.32 -6.88
N VAL A 175 20.18 18.56 -8.11
CA VAL A 175 19.45 18.31 -9.35
C VAL A 175 19.17 16.80 -9.51
N GLY A 176 20.11 15.93 -9.14
CA GLY A 176 19.96 14.48 -9.15
C GLY A 176 18.88 14.00 -8.17
N LEU A 177 18.87 14.53 -6.93
CA LEU A 177 17.83 14.23 -5.94
C LEU A 177 16.45 14.77 -6.35
N ALA A 178 16.40 15.96 -6.97
CA ALA A 178 15.17 16.55 -7.48
C ALA A 178 14.63 15.75 -8.67
N ILE A 179 15.48 15.37 -9.62
CA ILE A 179 15.13 14.50 -10.76
C ILE A 179 14.71 13.13 -10.25
N PHE A 180 15.42 12.54 -9.30
CA PHE A 180 15.09 11.24 -8.72
C PHE A 180 13.76 11.26 -7.98
N SER A 181 13.50 12.29 -7.17
CA SER A 181 12.22 12.49 -6.49
C SER A 181 11.09 12.74 -7.49
N PHE A 182 11.33 13.53 -8.52
CA PHE A 182 10.37 13.77 -9.60
C PHE A 182 10.09 12.48 -10.39
N LEU A 183 11.11 11.68 -10.71
CA LEU A 183 10.96 10.38 -11.39
C LEU A 183 10.16 9.42 -10.52
N ILE A 184 10.46 9.32 -9.23
CA ILE A 184 9.71 8.48 -8.29
C ILE A 184 8.25 8.92 -8.22
N LEU A 185 7.98 10.22 -8.09
CA LEU A 185 6.61 10.74 -8.06
C LEU A 185 5.88 10.51 -9.39
N PHE A 186 6.58 10.67 -10.51
CA PHE A 186 6.03 10.45 -11.85
C PHE A 186 5.73 8.97 -12.09
N ILE A 187 6.66 8.07 -11.77
CA ILE A 187 6.50 6.61 -11.88
C ILE A 187 5.47 6.12 -10.85
N TYR A 188 5.39 6.69 -9.66
CA TYR A 188 4.36 6.35 -8.66
C TYR A 188 2.96 6.71 -9.16
N LYS A 189 2.80 7.87 -9.81
CA LYS A 189 1.54 8.28 -10.42
C LYS A 189 1.17 7.46 -11.66
N LYS A 190 2.12 7.05 -12.50
CA LYS A 190 1.84 6.37 -13.79
C LYS A 190 1.92 4.83 -13.74
N LYS A 191 2.74 4.28 -12.85
CA LYS A 191 3.17 2.87 -12.82
C LYS A 191 3.21 2.32 -11.39
N LYS A 192 2.24 2.70 -10.55
CA LYS A 192 2.12 2.28 -9.14
C LYS A 192 2.30 0.77 -8.95
N LYS A 193 1.67 -0.07 -9.78
CA LYS A 193 1.79 -1.55 -9.70
C LYS A 193 3.22 -2.04 -9.96
N PHE A 194 3.99 -1.38 -10.84
CA PHE A 194 5.38 -1.73 -11.14
C PHE A 194 6.33 -1.38 -9.98
N LEU A 195 6.20 -0.18 -9.39
CA LEU A 195 7.01 0.22 -8.23
C LEU A 195 6.70 -0.63 -7.01
N LEU A 196 5.41 -0.90 -6.75
CA LEU A 196 5.02 -1.79 -5.65
C LEU A 196 5.60 -3.19 -5.86
N ASN A 197 5.55 -3.73 -7.09
CA ASN A 197 6.20 -5.02 -7.39
C ASN A 197 7.71 -5.01 -7.20
N LEU A 198 8.40 -3.89 -7.44
CA LEU A 198 9.84 -3.79 -7.21
C LEU A 198 10.17 -3.74 -5.71
N ILE A 199 9.40 -2.98 -4.93
CA ILE A 199 9.52 -2.89 -3.47
C ILE A 199 9.20 -4.24 -2.83
N PHE A 200 8.19 -4.94 -3.34
CA PHE A 200 7.74 -6.24 -2.84
C PHE A 200 8.69 -7.40 -3.18
N LYS A 201 9.72 -7.16 -4.01
CA LYS A 201 10.83 -8.11 -4.22
C LYS A 201 11.93 -8.02 -3.16
N LEU A 202 11.92 -7.00 -2.29
CA LEU A 202 12.88 -6.92 -1.20
C LEU A 202 12.64 -8.09 -0.23
N PRO A 203 13.65 -8.91 0.10
CA PRO A 203 13.46 -10.18 0.82
C PRO A 203 12.76 -9.99 2.17
N ILE A 204 13.03 -8.87 2.86
CA ILE A 204 12.44 -8.51 4.15
C ILE A 204 10.94 -8.18 4.02
N LEU A 205 10.50 -7.62 2.89
CA LEU A 205 9.13 -7.16 2.66
C LEU A 205 8.30 -8.14 1.81
N SER A 206 8.94 -9.08 1.12
CA SER A 206 8.30 -9.99 0.16
C SER A 206 7.23 -10.88 0.78
N GLY A 207 7.50 -11.48 1.94
CA GLY A 207 6.53 -12.31 2.66
C GLY A 207 5.32 -11.51 3.15
N LEU A 208 5.57 -10.29 3.67
CA LEU A 208 4.51 -9.42 4.16
C LEU A 208 3.63 -8.89 3.02
N ALA A 209 4.23 -8.52 1.89
CA ALA A 209 3.51 -8.08 0.70
C ALA A 209 2.60 -9.17 0.16
N LYS A 210 3.10 -10.42 0.14
CA LYS A 210 2.31 -11.58 -0.25
C LYS A 210 1.13 -11.82 0.70
N ASP A 211 1.34 -11.74 2.01
CA ASP A 211 0.25 -11.89 2.98
C ASP A 211 -0.81 -10.79 2.81
N ILE A 212 -0.39 -9.54 2.57
CA ILE A 212 -1.28 -8.41 2.26
C ILE A 212 -2.12 -8.69 1.01
N ASP A 213 -1.52 -9.21 -0.06
CA ASP A 213 -2.23 -9.55 -1.29
C ASP A 213 -3.20 -10.71 -1.08
N LEU A 214 -2.81 -11.73 -0.32
CA LEU A 214 -3.71 -12.83 0.05
C LEU A 214 -4.90 -12.33 0.88
N THR A 215 -4.70 -11.41 1.83
CA THR A 215 -5.79 -10.78 2.59
C THR A 215 -6.76 -10.07 1.65
N LYS A 216 -6.25 -9.24 0.72
CA LYS A 216 -7.08 -8.51 -0.23
C LYS A 216 -7.81 -9.44 -1.20
N PHE A 217 -7.12 -10.47 -1.69
CA PHE A 217 -7.70 -11.51 -2.52
C PHE A 217 -8.86 -12.18 -1.79
N SER A 218 -8.62 -12.75 -0.60
CA SER A 218 -9.65 -13.48 0.16
C SER A 218 -10.84 -12.60 0.52
N ARG A 219 -10.61 -11.34 0.90
CA ARG A 219 -11.69 -10.37 1.20
C ARG A 219 -12.53 -10.06 -0.04
N ASN A 220 -11.91 -9.70 -1.17
CA ASN A 220 -12.66 -9.39 -2.39
C ASN A 220 -13.34 -10.63 -2.97
N PHE A 221 -12.71 -11.80 -2.86
CA PHE A 221 -13.26 -13.06 -3.32
C PHE A 221 -14.49 -13.46 -2.49
N TYR A 222 -14.40 -13.35 -1.15
CA TYR A 222 -15.57 -13.48 -0.26
C TYR A 222 -16.73 -12.58 -0.69
N LEU A 223 -16.47 -11.30 -0.97
CA LEU A 223 -17.55 -10.37 -1.34
C LEU A 223 -18.24 -10.71 -2.64
N LEU A 224 -17.48 -11.16 -3.64
CA LEU A 224 -18.02 -11.60 -4.91
C LEU A 224 -18.88 -12.86 -4.70
N LEU A 225 -18.39 -13.82 -3.92
CA LEU A 225 -19.14 -15.05 -3.61
C LEU A 225 -20.43 -14.75 -2.82
N ASN A 226 -20.36 -13.88 -1.81
CA ASN A 226 -21.51 -13.46 -1.00
C ASN A 226 -22.56 -12.72 -1.84
N ALA A 227 -22.12 -11.98 -2.87
CA ALA A 227 -22.99 -11.36 -3.87
C ALA A 227 -23.54 -12.35 -4.92
N GLY A 228 -23.27 -13.65 -4.78
CA GLY A 228 -23.75 -14.70 -5.69
C GLY A 228 -22.99 -14.80 -7.02
N ILE A 229 -21.84 -14.14 -7.15
CA ILE A 229 -21.05 -14.18 -8.38
C ILE A 229 -20.33 -15.54 -8.49
N PRO A 230 -20.40 -16.23 -9.65
CA PRO A 230 -19.78 -17.54 -9.84
C PRO A 230 -18.27 -17.52 -9.56
N ILE A 231 -17.76 -18.62 -9.00
CA ILE A 231 -16.34 -18.77 -8.57
C ILE A 231 -15.35 -18.39 -9.68
N THR A 232 -15.58 -18.84 -10.91
CA THR A 232 -14.69 -18.56 -12.06
C THR A 232 -14.61 -17.06 -12.37
N SER A 233 -15.75 -16.37 -12.41
CA SER A 233 -15.82 -14.91 -12.60
C SER A 233 -15.24 -14.15 -11.40
N ALA A 234 -15.46 -14.65 -10.18
CA ALA A 234 -14.91 -14.07 -8.98
C ALA A 234 -13.37 -14.18 -8.95
N LEU A 235 -12.79 -15.29 -9.39
CA LEU A 235 -11.34 -15.46 -9.55
C LEU A 235 -10.76 -14.51 -10.61
N GLU A 236 -11.44 -14.34 -11.74
CA GLU A 236 -11.01 -13.40 -12.79
C GLU A 236 -11.00 -11.93 -12.31
N LEU A 237 -12.03 -11.53 -11.56
CA LEU A 237 -12.13 -10.18 -11.01
C LEU A 237 -11.05 -9.92 -9.95
N THR A 238 -10.77 -10.91 -9.11
CA THR A 238 -9.78 -10.79 -8.02
C THR A 238 -8.34 -10.95 -8.47
N GLU A 239 -8.09 -11.59 -9.62
CA GLU A 239 -6.77 -11.63 -10.27
C GLU A 239 -6.20 -10.21 -10.49
N ASN A 240 -7.06 -9.24 -10.79
CA ASN A 240 -6.65 -7.85 -11.04
C ASN A 240 -6.50 -7.00 -9.75
N VAL A 241 -6.90 -7.54 -8.60
CA VAL A 241 -6.83 -6.85 -7.29
C VAL A 241 -5.45 -7.01 -6.65
N VAL A 242 -4.80 -8.15 -6.88
CA VAL A 242 -3.50 -8.47 -6.29
C VAL A 242 -2.36 -7.76 -7.02
N VAL A 243 -1.32 -7.39 -6.27
CA VAL A 243 -0.17 -6.65 -6.81
C VAL A 243 0.95 -7.62 -7.20
N SER A 244 1.27 -8.55 -6.31
CA SER A 244 2.30 -9.57 -6.44
C SER A 244 2.01 -10.47 -7.63
N HIS A 245 2.99 -10.54 -8.53
CA HIS A 245 2.93 -11.41 -9.70
C HIS A 245 2.80 -12.90 -9.31
N GLU A 246 3.41 -13.32 -8.20
CA GLU A 246 3.31 -14.71 -7.74
C GLU A 246 1.87 -15.05 -7.31
N VAL A 247 1.21 -14.13 -6.60
CA VAL A 247 -0.19 -14.30 -6.20
C VAL A 247 -1.11 -14.23 -7.41
N GLU A 248 -0.88 -13.30 -8.33
CA GLU A 248 -1.63 -13.17 -9.60
C GLU A 248 -1.60 -14.48 -10.40
N MET A 249 -0.41 -15.06 -10.58
CA MET A 249 -0.26 -16.35 -11.26
C MET A 249 -0.92 -17.50 -10.50
N GLY A 250 -0.81 -17.51 -9.16
CA GLY A 250 -1.47 -18.51 -8.32
C GLY A 250 -3.00 -18.48 -8.45
N VAL A 251 -3.60 -17.28 -8.48
CA VAL A 251 -5.04 -17.09 -8.70
C VAL A 251 -5.44 -17.49 -10.11
N ARG A 252 -4.64 -17.14 -11.12
CA ARG A 252 -4.87 -17.53 -12.52
C ARG A 252 -4.88 -19.04 -12.71
N HIS A 253 -3.89 -19.75 -12.16
CA HIS A 253 -3.86 -21.22 -12.22
C HIS A 253 -5.05 -21.84 -11.46
N ALA A 254 -5.47 -21.26 -10.34
CA ALA A 254 -6.65 -21.72 -9.62
C ALA A 254 -7.93 -21.54 -10.45
N LYS A 255 -8.07 -20.41 -11.17
CA LYS A 255 -9.16 -20.15 -12.12
C LYS A 255 -9.19 -21.19 -13.23
N GLU A 256 -8.04 -21.47 -13.85
CA GLU A 256 -7.90 -22.47 -14.91
C GLU A 256 -8.28 -23.88 -14.42
N ALA A 257 -7.85 -24.24 -13.20
CA ALA A 257 -8.21 -25.52 -12.59
C ALA A 257 -9.73 -25.63 -12.37
N VAL A 258 -10.37 -24.61 -11.79
CA VAL A 258 -11.82 -24.60 -11.58
C VAL A 258 -12.59 -24.63 -12.90
N ALA A 259 -12.12 -23.89 -13.92
CA ALA A 259 -12.71 -23.91 -15.26
C ALA A 259 -12.62 -25.29 -15.93
N ALA A 260 -11.58 -26.07 -15.61
CA ALA A 260 -11.41 -27.46 -16.04
C ALA A 260 -12.23 -28.48 -15.21
N GLY A 261 -13.00 -28.02 -14.21
CA GLY A 261 -13.83 -28.88 -13.36
C GLY A 261 -13.15 -29.41 -12.10
N HIS A 262 -11.92 -28.98 -11.81
CA HIS A 262 -11.25 -29.30 -10.55
C HIS A 262 -11.77 -28.44 -9.39
N LYS A 263 -11.51 -28.90 -8.16
CA LYS A 263 -11.81 -28.13 -6.95
C LYS A 263 -10.88 -26.92 -6.82
N LEU A 264 -11.37 -25.83 -6.23
CA LEU A 264 -10.57 -24.65 -5.91
C LEU A 264 -9.43 -25.00 -4.96
N SER A 265 -9.69 -25.84 -3.95
CA SER A 265 -8.65 -26.32 -3.04
C SER A 265 -7.52 -27.07 -3.76
N GLU A 266 -7.80 -27.79 -4.85
CA GLU A 266 -6.78 -28.42 -5.70
C GLU A 266 -5.97 -27.37 -6.46
N GLY A 267 -6.63 -26.35 -7.02
CA GLY A 267 -5.97 -25.20 -7.65
C GLY A 267 -5.00 -24.48 -6.69
N PHE A 268 -5.42 -24.23 -5.45
CA PHE A 268 -4.55 -23.66 -4.41
C PHE A 268 -3.44 -24.64 -3.99
N LYS A 269 -3.73 -25.93 -3.88
CA LYS A 269 -2.76 -26.98 -3.54
C LYS A 269 -1.66 -27.13 -4.58
N ASN A 270 -1.93 -26.89 -5.85
CA ASN A 270 -0.90 -26.88 -6.91
C ASN A 270 0.03 -25.66 -6.80
N ASN A 271 -0.39 -24.62 -6.06
CA ASN A 271 0.35 -23.38 -5.88
C ASN A 271 0.73 -23.17 -4.40
N ARG A 272 1.25 -24.21 -3.71
CA ARG A 272 1.61 -24.13 -2.26
C ARG A 272 2.64 -23.06 -1.91
N LYS A 273 3.46 -22.67 -2.88
CA LYS A 273 4.41 -21.55 -2.71
C LYS A 273 3.66 -20.25 -2.46
N VAL A 274 2.46 -20.11 -3.00
CA VAL A 274 1.57 -18.96 -2.85
C VAL A 274 0.60 -19.18 -1.69
N PHE A 275 -0.17 -20.26 -1.70
CA PHE A 275 -1.23 -20.50 -0.73
C PHE A 275 -0.74 -21.40 0.42
N PRO A 276 -0.67 -20.89 1.68
CA PRO A 276 -0.31 -21.69 2.83
C PRO A 276 -1.31 -22.83 3.09
N SER A 277 -0.84 -23.89 3.73
CA SER A 277 -1.63 -25.10 4.02
C SER A 277 -2.96 -24.81 4.75
N ILE A 278 -3.01 -23.79 5.60
CA ILE A 278 -4.22 -23.39 6.32
C ILE A 278 -5.30 -22.85 5.37
N ILE A 279 -4.92 -22.03 4.37
CA ILE A 279 -5.85 -21.53 3.34
C ILE A 279 -6.42 -22.70 2.57
N ILE A 280 -5.57 -23.64 2.14
CA ILE A 280 -6.00 -24.82 1.37
C ILE A 280 -7.01 -25.65 2.18
N ARG A 281 -6.73 -25.90 3.46
CA ARG A 281 -7.61 -26.70 4.33
C ARG A 281 -8.96 -26.03 4.62
N ILE A 282 -8.97 -24.73 4.89
CA ILE A 282 -10.22 -23.99 5.12
C ILE A 282 -11.04 -23.92 3.83
N THR A 283 -10.39 -23.72 2.67
CA THR A 283 -11.04 -23.79 1.35
C THR A 283 -11.66 -25.15 1.11
N GLU A 284 -10.90 -26.23 1.35
CA GLU A 284 -11.37 -27.60 1.16
C GLU A 284 -12.57 -27.93 2.07
N ALA A 285 -12.57 -27.45 3.32
CA ALA A 285 -13.72 -27.58 4.21
C ALA A 285 -14.94 -26.83 3.67
N GLY A 286 -14.76 -25.57 3.26
CA GLY A 286 -15.83 -24.74 2.69
C GLY A 286 -16.42 -25.29 1.40
N GLU A 287 -15.59 -25.87 0.53
CA GLU A 287 -16.08 -26.54 -0.69
C GLU A 287 -16.91 -27.79 -0.37
N ARG A 288 -16.51 -28.58 0.64
CA ARG A 288 -17.25 -29.77 1.05
C ARG A 288 -18.59 -29.44 1.72
N SER A 289 -18.63 -28.35 2.50
CA SER A 289 -19.85 -27.90 3.19
C SER A 289 -20.74 -26.97 2.35
N GLY A 290 -20.28 -26.53 1.17
CA GLY A 290 -20.97 -25.56 0.34
C GLY A 290 -20.97 -24.13 0.91
N SER A 291 -20.07 -23.83 1.86
CA SER A 291 -19.97 -22.53 2.56
C SER A 291 -18.65 -21.83 2.26
N LEU A 292 -18.27 -21.78 0.98
CA LEU A 292 -16.99 -21.27 0.52
C LEU A 292 -16.82 -19.77 0.81
N ASP A 293 -17.89 -19.00 0.64
CA ASP A 293 -18.02 -17.60 1.04
C ASP A 293 -17.60 -17.39 2.50
N LYS A 294 -18.21 -18.13 3.45
CA LYS A 294 -17.88 -18.05 4.87
C LYS A 294 -16.42 -18.42 5.13
N SER A 295 -15.94 -19.49 4.50
CA SER A 295 -14.54 -19.92 4.61
C SER A 295 -13.56 -18.85 4.09
N MET A 296 -13.89 -18.13 3.03
CA MET A 296 -13.07 -17.03 2.51
C MET A 296 -13.08 -15.80 3.43
N SER A 297 -14.21 -15.52 4.08
CA SER A 297 -14.30 -14.49 5.12
C SER A 297 -13.36 -14.81 6.28
N GLU A 298 -13.44 -16.02 6.84
CA GLU A 298 -12.57 -16.49 7.94
C GLU A 298 -11.08 -16.44 7.56
N ILE A 299 -10.73 -16.84 6.34
CA ILE A 299 -9.35 -16.72 5.83
C ILE A 299 -8.94 -15.25 5.79
N SER A 300 -9.79 -14.34 5.31
CA SER A 300 -9.47 -12.93 5.22
C SER A 300 -9.23 -12.30 6.59
N GLU A 301 -10.01 -12.68 7.60
CA GLU A 301 -9.87 -12.19 8.98
C GLU A 301 -8.59 -12.74 9.64
N PHE A 302 -8.31 -14.03 9.44
CA PHE A 302 -7.08 -14.65 9.91
C PHE A 302 -5.83 -14.03 9.28
N LEU A 303 -5.84 -13.75 7.98
CA LEU A 303 -4.71 -13.11 7.30
C LEU A 303 -4.55 -11.64 7.70
N ASP A 304 -5.64 -10.89 7.89
CA ASP A 304 -5.59 -9.52 8.43
C ASP A 304 -4.93 -9.51 9.82
N TYR A 305 -5.33 -10.43 10.70
CA TYR A 305 -4.68 -10.60 12.00
C TYR A 305 -3.19 -10.91 11.89
N GLN A 306 -2.80 -11.87 11.03
CA GLN A 306 -1.39 -12.21 10.84
C GLN A 306 -0.56 -11.05 10.26
N VAL A 307 -1.09 -10.33 9.28
CA VAL A 307 -0.43 -9.15 8.70
C VAL A 307 -0.24 -8.08 9.78
N SER A 308 -1.29 -7.80 10.56
CA SER A 308 -1.24 -6.83 11.65
C SER A 308 -0.19 -7.21 12.70
N ALA A 309 -0.12 -8.48 13.08
CA ALA A 309 0.88 -8.98 14.02
C ALA A 309 2.31 -8.87 13.47
N LYS A 310 2.53 -9.29 12.21
CA LYS A 310 3.83 -9.19 11.54
C LYS A 310 4.30 -7.74 11.40
N LEU A 311 3.40 -6.82 11.06
CA LEU A 311 3.68 -5.38 11.02
C LEU A 311 4.16 -4.88 12.38
N LYS A 312 3.43 -5.21 13.46
CA LYS A 312 3.80 -4.81 14.82
C LYS A 312 5.18 -5.33 15.21
N THR A 313 5.47 -6.61 14.95
CA THR A 313 6.78 -7.20 15.23
C THR A 313 7.89 -6.57 14.38
N ALA A 314 7.66 -6.37 13.09
CA ALA A 314 8.63 -5.75 12.19
C ALA A 314 8.97 -4.32 12.62
N THR A 315 7.95 -3.51 12.96
CA THR A 315 8.16 -2.14 13.46
C THR A 315 8.91 -2.14 14.79
N ALA A 316 8.59 -3.05 15.72
CA ALA A 316 9.28 -3.15 17.01
C ALA A 316 10.76 -3.56 16.87
N LEU A 317 11.10 -4.42 15.90
CA LEU A 317 12.48 -4.82 15.63
C LEU A 317 13.29 -3.74 14.91
N LEU A 318 12.64 -2.88 14.12
CA LEU A 318 13.30 -1.77 13.44
C LEU A 318 13.88 -0.75 14.41
N GLU A 319 13.23 -0.51 15.56
CA GLU A 319 13.68 0.50 16.52
C GLU A 319 15.09 0.20 17.10
N PRO A 320 15.38 -1.00 17.65
CA PRO A 320 16.74 -1.35 18.09
C PRO A 320 17.79 -1.27 16.98
N ILE A 321 17.43 -1.71 15.75
CA ILE A 321 18.34 -1.67 14.60
C ILE A 321 18.70 -0.22 14.26
N LEU A 322 17.70 0.67 14.25
CA LEU A 322 17.90 2.09 14.00
C LEU A 322 18.72 2.75 15.11
N LEU A 323 18.47 2.42 16.38
CA LEU A 323 19.23 2.94 17.51
C LEU A 323 20.71 2.53 17.42
N VAL A 324 20.99 1.25 17.15
CA VAL A 324 22.37 0.77 16.96
C VAL A 324 23.02 1.43 15.76
N ALA A 325 22.32 1.59 14.64
CA ALA A 325 22.85 2.26 13.45
C ALA A 325 23.19 3.74 13.71
N ILE A 326 22.30 4.46 14.42
CA ILE A 326 22.53 5.85 14.83
C ILE A 326 23.73 5.93 15.79
N GLY A 327 23.78 5.05 16.79
CA GLY A 327 24.87 5.00 17.75
C GLY A 327 26.22 4.71 17.10
N ALA A 328 26.26 3.73 16.18
CA ALA A 328 27.45 3.42 15.39
C ALA A 328 27.88 4.58 14.51
N LEU A 329 26.92 5.28 13.88
CA LEU A 329 27.20 6.46 13.07
C LEU A 329 27.77 7.60 13.93
N VAL A 330 27.07 8.02 14.98
CA VAL A 330 27.50 9.11 15.86
C VAL A 330 28.83 8.76 16.53
N GLY A 331 28.99 7.54 17.05
CA GLY A 331 30.23 7.07 17.65
C GLY A 331 31.39 7.01 16.67
N GLY A 332 31.18 6.47 15.47
CA GLY A 332 32.17 6.46 14.39
C GLY A 332 32.59 7.87 13.98
N MET A 333 31.65 8.82 13.99
CA MET A 333 31.93 10.21 13.70
C MET A 333 32.69 10.91 14.82
N MET A 334 32.35 10.66 16.08
CA MET A 334 33.13 11.16 17.21
C MET A 334 34.57 10.68 17.14
N LEU A 335 34.80 9.39 16.86
CA LEU A 335 36.14 8.84 16.67
C LEU A 335 36.87 9.53 15.50
N ALA A 336 36.20 9.74 14.37
CA ALA A 336 36.79 10.40 13.22
C ALA A 336 37.19 11.87 13.48
N ILE A 337 36.48 12.57 14.38
CA ILE A 337 36.80 13.96 14.74
C ILE A 337 37.88 14.02 15.83
N ILE A 338 37.78 13.15 16.84
CA ILE A 338 38.62 13.20 18.05
C ILE A 338 39.98 12.52 17.84
N ALA A 339 40.05 11.43 17.06
CA ALA A 339 41.30 10.69 16.86
C ALA A 339 42.47 11.55 16.32
N PRO A 340 42.28 12.43 15.31
CA PRO A 340 43.35 13.32 14.88
C PRO A 340 43.82 14.30 15.97
N ILE A 341 42.93 14.74 16.87
CA ILE A 341 43.26 15.65 17.98
C ILE A 341 44.23 14.96 18.95
N TYR A 342 43.99 13.70 19.31
CA TYR A 342 44.92 12.94 20.15
C TYR A 342 46.26 12.68 19.48
N GLY A 343 46.27 12.43 18.17
CA GLY A 343 47.51 12.30 17.39
C GLY A 343 48.39 13.55 17.46
N LEU A 344 47.77 14.74 17.45
CA LEU A 344 48.47 16.01 17.60
C LEU A 344 49.05 16.20 19.01
N ILE A 345 48.29 15.90 20.06
CA ILE A 345 48.76 16.02 21.45
C ILE A 345 49.94 15.07 21.72
N GLY A 346 49.89 13.85 21.19
CA GLY A 346 50.98 12.87 21.33
C GLY A 346 52.29 13.29 20.66
N GLN A 347 52.22 14.02 19.54
CA GLN A 347 53.41 14.57 18.88
C GLN A 347 53.97 15.83 19.57
N VAL A 348 53.12 16.61 20.24
CA VAL A 348 53.52 17.83 20.96
C VAL A 348 54.07 17.52 22.36
N GLY A 349 53.60 16.48 23.03
CA GLY A 349 54.10 16.05 24.35
C GLY A 349 55.40 15.25 24.34
N GLY A 350 55.94 14.92 23.15
CA GLY A 350 57.19 14.18 22.96
C GLY A 350 58.40 15.04 22.60
N ARG A 351 58.30 16.38 22.69
CA ARG A 351 59.42 17.31 22.46
C ARG A 351 59.80 18.04 23.74
#